data_AF-A0A3D5X3Z0-F1
#
_entry.id   AF-A0A3D5X3Z0-F1
#
_cell.length_a   1.000
_cell.length_b   1.000
_cell.length_c   1.000
_cell.angle_alpha   90.00
_cell.angle_beta   90.00
_cell.angle_gamma   90.00
#
_symmetry.space_group_name_H-M   'P 1'
#
loop_
_entity.id
_entity.type
_entity.pdbx_description
1 polymer ?
#
loop_
_entity_poly.entity_id
_entity_poly.type
_entity_poly.pdbx_seq_one_letter_code
_entity_poly.pdbx_strand_id
1 'polypeptide(L)'
;IAQLTGYPFVSASNKFEAMASHDAMVEAHGALKQVAISIMKIANDIRVMASGPRSGIGELIMPANEPGSSIMPGKVNPTQIEALTMVCAQVMGNDLAISIGA
;
A
#
# COMPACT_ATOMS: atom_id res chain seq x y z
N ILE A 1 -2.14 24.00 -20.47
CA ILE A 1 -2.00 22.77 -19.65
C ILE A 1 -3.17 21.83 -19.89
N ALA A 2 -4.42 22.22 -19.57
CA ALA A 2 -5.59 21.35 -19.76
C ALA A 2 -5.72 20.72 -21.17
N GLN A 3 -5.52 21.49 -22.23
CA GLN A 3 -5.56 20.97 -23.60
C GLN A 3 -4.43 19.97 -23.91
N LEU A 4 -3.25 20.15 -23.33
CA LEU A 4 -2.09 19.28 -23.58
C LEU A 4 -2.22 17.95 -22.85
N THR A 5 -2.77 17.97 -21.63
CA THR A 5 -2.88 16.79 -20.78
C THR A 5 -4.22 16.06 -20.92
N GLY A 6 -5.25 16.72 -21.46
CA GLY A 6 -6.61 16.19 -21.53
C GLY A 6 -7.36 16.19 -20.18
N TYR A 7 -6.75 16.70 -19.11
CA TYR A 7 -7.35 16.80 -17.78
C TYR A 7 -7.89 18.21 -17.51
N PRO A 8 -8.96 18.36 -16.69
CA PRO A 8 -9.65 19.63 -16.46
C PRO A 8 -8.90 20.54 -15.46
N PHE A 9 -7.62 20.85 -15.75
CA PHE A 9 -6.84 21.75 -14.93
C PHE A 9 -7.40 23.18 -14.98
N VAL A 10 -7.69 23.72 -13.80
CA VAL A 10 -8.14 25.10 -13.61
C VAL A 10 -7.17 25.88 -12.72
N SER A 11 -7.24 27.20 -12.83
CA SER A 11 -6.48 28.11 -11.98
C SER A 11 -7.11 28.13 -10.58
N ALA A 12 -6.32 27.91 -9.52
CA ALA A 12 -6.80 28.07 -8.14
C ALA A 12 -7.46 29.44 -7.92
N SER A 13 -8.60 29.47 -7.22
CA SER A 13 -9.38 30.69 -6.96
C SER A 13 -8.65 31.67 -6.04
N ASN A 14 -7.91 31.16 -5.06
CA ASN A 14 -7.03 31.91 -4.19
C ASN A 14 -5.57 31.52 -4.45
N LYS A 15 -4.75 32.47 -4.90
CA LYS A 15 -3.32 32.21 -5.17
C LYS A 15 -2.46 32.22 -3.91
N PHE A 16 -2.87 32.94 -2.89
CA PHE A 16 -2.13 33.02 -1.64
C PHE A 16 -2.18 31.69 -0.90
N GLU A 17 -3.37 31.08 -0.81
CA GLU A 17 -3.54 29.76 -0.21
C GLU A 17 -2.74 28.71 -0.97
N ALA A 18 -2.92 28.62 -2.30
CA ALA A 18 -2.21 27.65 -3.14
C ALA A 18 -0.67 27.78 -3.15
N MET A 19 -0.12 28.89 -2.65
CA MET A 19 1.32 29.08 -2.47
C MET A 19 1.79 28.92 -1.02
N ALA A 20 0.91 29.13 -0.04
CA ALA A 20 1.25 29.16 1.37
C ALA A 20 1.06 27.81 2.07
N SER A 21 0.13 26.97 1.60
CA SER A 21 -0.11 25.63 2.13
C SER A 21 -0.22 24.60 1.00
N HIS A 22 0.01 23.33 1.33
CA HIS A 22 -0.18 22.20 0.43
C HIS A 22 -1.28 21.25 0.92
N ASP A 23 -2.40 21.81 1.39
CA ASP A 23 -3.52 21.08 1.99
C ASP A 23 -4.10 20.01 1.05
N ALA A 24 -4.22 20.32 -0.26
CA ALA A 24 -4.67 19.37 -1.26
C ALA A 24 -3.77 18.13 -1.36
N MET A 25 -2.45 18.25 -1.10
CA MET A 25 -1.53 17.12 -1.09
C MET A 25 -1.71 16.27 0.18
N VAL A 26 -1.94 16.91 1.33
CA VAL A 26 -2.25 16.22 2.59
C VAL A 26 -3.53 15.39 2.43
N GLU A 27 -4.58 16.00 1.86
CA GLU A 27 -5.85 15.31 1.61
C GLU A 27 -5.67 14.12 0.66
N ALA A 28 -5.02 14.35 -0.49
CA ALA A 28 -4.79 13.31 -1.49
C ALA A 28 -3.98 12.14 -0.90
N HIS A 29 -2.95 12.42 -0.11
CA HIS A 29 -2.16 11.37 0.52
C HIS A 29 -2.94 10.65 1.64
N GLY A 30 -3.80 11.35 2.37
CA GLY A 30 -4.73 10.75 3.32
C GLY A 30 -5.60 9.66 2.69
N ALA A 31 -6.09 9.89 1.47
CA ALA A 31 -6.81 8.87 0.69
C ALA A 31 -5.92 7.67 0.33
N LEU A 32 -4.65 7.90 -0.04
CA LEU A 32 -3.68 6.81 -0.31
C LEU A 32 -3.38 5.99 0.95
N LYS A 33 -3.22 6.63 2.11
CA LYS A 33 -3.07 5.94 3.40
C LYS A 33 -4.27 5.04 3.68
N GLN A 34 -5.49 5.53 3.46
CA GLN A 34 -6.69 4.72 3.67
C GLN A 34 -6.66 3.45 2.82
N VAL A 35 -6.30 3.58 1.53
CA VAL A 35 -6.13 2.42 0.63
C VAL A 35 -5.04 1.48 1.17
N ALA A 36 -3.90 2.01 1.62
CA ALA A 36 -2.82 1.20 2.19
C ALA A 36 -3.27 0.41 3.44
N ILE A 37 -4.08 1.00 4.32
CA ILE A 37 -4.65 0.32 5.49
C ILE A 37 -5.55 -0.84 5.05
N SER A 38 -6.47 -0.60 4.11
CA SER A 38 -7.36 -1.64 3.59
C SER A 38 -6.60 -2.78 2.92
N ILE A 39 -5.60 -2.46 2.10
CA ILE A 39 -4.75 -3.46 1.44
C ILE A 39 -3.96 -4.26 2.47
N MET A 40 -3.37 -3.62 3.48
CA MET A 40 -2.60 -4.30 4.52
C MET A 40 -3.45 -5.32 5.28
N LYS A 41 -4.72 -5.00 5.56
CA LYS A 41 -5.67 -5.94 6.16
C LYS A 41 -5.89 -7.15 5.26
N ILE A 42 -6.26 -6.92 3.99
CA ILE A 42 -6.51 -8.01 3.02
C ILE A 42 -5.28 -8.92 2.89
N ALA A 43 -4.09 -8.32 2.78
CA ALA A 43 -2.82 -9.02 2.70
C ALA A 43 -2.60 -9.92 3.93
N ASN A 44 -2.79 -9.39 5.14
CA ASN A 44 -2.62 -10.16 6.37
C ASN A 44 -3.64 -11.28 6.53
N ASP A 45 -4.90 -11.08 6.13
CA ASP A 45 -5.91 -12.15 6.15
C ASP A 45 -5.46 -13.32 5.26
N ILE A 46 -5.02 -13.04 4.02
CA ILE A 46 -4.53 -14.07 3.10
C ILE A 46 -3.32 -14.80 3.71
N ARG A 47 -2.38 -14.07 4.32
CA ARG A 47 -1.21 -14.66 4.99
C ARG A 47 -1.61 -15.65 6.08
N VAL A 48 -2.58 -15.27 6.90
CA VAL A 48 -3.05 -16.07 8.04
C VAL A 48 -3.84 -17.29 7.55
N MET A 49 -4.76 -17.11 6.60
CA MET A 49 -5.53 -18.21 6.01
C MET A 49 -4.64 -19.22 5.27
N ALA A 50 -3.54 -18.77 4.66
CA ALA A 50 -2.58 -19.64 3.97
C ALA A 50 -1.46 -20.22 4.87
N SER A 51 -1.49 -19.94 6.18
CA SER A 51 -0.50 -20.48 7.12
C SER A 51 -0.57 -22.01 7.19
N GLY A 52 0.58 -22.70 7.22
CA GLY A 52 0.62 -24.15 7.13
C GLY A 52 2.02 -24.70 6.85
N PRO A 53 2.17 -25.93 6.33
CA PRO A 53 1.12 -26.78 5.75
C PRO A 53 0.43 -27.74 6.74
N ARG A 54 0.92 -27.87 7.98
CA ARG A 54 0.35 -28.80 8.98
C ARG A 54 -0.04 -28.14 10.30
N SER A 55 0.68 -27.11 10.70
CA SER A 55 0.52 -26.44 12.00
C SER A 55 0.02 -25.00 11.86
N GLY A 56 -0.86 -24.75 10.88
CA GLY A 56 -1.48 -23.45 10.60
C GLY A 56 -2.96 -23.60 10.26
N ILE A 57 -3.58 -22.57 9.69
CA ILE A 57 -5.00 -22.58 9.30
C ILE A 57 -5.21 -23.40 8.01
N GLY A 58 -4.40 -23.15 6.97
CA GLY A 58 -4.39 -23.94 5.74
C GLY A 58 -5.67 -23.87 4.88
N GLU A 59 -6.50 -22.83 5.04
CA GLU A 59 -7.74 -22.64 4.27
C GLU A 59 -7.48 -22.17 2.83
N LEU A 60 -6.37 -21.46 2.60
CA LEU A 60 -5.94 -21.03 1.27
C LEU A 60 -4.63 -21.69 0.85
N ILE A 61 -4.54 -22.06 -0.43
CA ILE A 61 -3.30 -22.53 -1.06
C ILE A 61 -2.75 -21.41 -1.93
N MET A 62 -1.56 -20.91 -1.60
CA MET A 62 -0.90 -19.87 -2.39
C MET A 62 -0.09 -20.48 -3.55
N PRO A 63 0.04 -19.77 -4.68
CA PRO A 63 0.99 -20.12 -5.73
C PRO A 63 2.43 -20.14 -5.20
N ALA A 64 3.16 -21.22 -5.50
CA ALA A 64 4.58 -21.33 -5.18
C ALA A 64 5.42 -20.62 -6.26
N ASN A 65 5.76 -19.36 -6.02
CA ASN A 65 6.51 -18.54 -6.98
C ASN A 65 8.04 -18.64 -6.80
N GLU A 66 8.48 -18.96 -5.59
CA GLU A 66 9.90 -19.17 -5.27
C GLU A 66 10.06 -20.37 -4.33
N PRO A 67 11.17 -21.12 -4.41
CA PRO A 67 11.45 -22.18 -3.44
C PRO A 67 11.62 -21.56 -2.05
N GLY A 68 10.72 -21.86 -1.11
CA GLY A 68 10.76 -21.25 0.22
C GLY A 68 12.03 -21.62 1.01
N SER A 69 12.46 -22.89 0.94
CA SER A 69 13.73 -23.35 1.48
C SER A 69 14.15 -24.66 0.81
N SER A 70 15.42 -24.79 0.42
CA SER A 70 15.95 -25.98 -0.26
C SER A 70 15.89 -27.26 0.57
N ILE A 71 15.76 -27.16 1.90
CA ILE A 71 15.71 -28.30 2.83
C ILE A 71 14.28 -28.68 3.26
N MET A 72 13.27 -27.84 3.01
CA MET A 72 11.88 -28.07 3.47
C MET A 72 10.92 -28.23 2.29
N PRO A 73 10.66 -29.46 1.81
CA PRO A 73 9.70 -29.72 0.75
C PRO A 73 8.30 -29.24 1.13
N GLY A 74 7.64 -28.51 0.21
CA GLY A 74 6.30 -27.99 0.40
C GLY A 74 6.21 -26.71 1.25
N LYS A 75 7.34 -26.17 1.75
CA LYS A 75 7.34 -24.84 2.39
C LYS A 75 7.25 -23.75 1.33
N VAL A 76 6.15 -23.01 1.36
CA VAL A 76 5.91 -21.84 0.51
C VAL A 76 5.73 -20.64 1.42
N ASN A 77 6.57 -19.62 1.25
CA ASN A 77 6.46 -18.38 2.02
C ASN A 77 5.54 -17.38 1.28
N PRO A 78 4.77 -16.56 2.00
CA PRO A 78 3.89 -15.53 1.43
C PRO A 78 4.67 -14.27 0.97
N THR A 79 5.75 -14.41 0.20
CA THR A 79 6.71 -13.33 -0.08
C THR A 79 6.09 -12.11 -0.79
N GLN A 80 5.12 -12.32 -1.68
CA GLN A 80 4.39 -11.22 -2.32
C GLN A 80 3.55 -10.43 -1.30
N ILE A 81 2.96 -11.12 -0.33
CA ILE A 81 2.19 -10.50 0.74
C ILE A 81 3.13 -9.75 1.69
N GLU A 82 4.30 -10.31 1.99
CA GLU A 82 5.36 -9.63 2.77
C GLU A 82 5.77 -8.31 2.10
N ALA A 83 6.12 -8.35 0.82
CA ALA A 83 6.45 -7.17 0.02
C ALA A 83 5.32 -6.13 0.04
N LEU A 84 4.08 -6.56 -0.17
CA LEU A 84 2.91 -5.68 -0.16
C LEU A 84 2.73 -4.99 1.21
N THR A 85 2.85 -5.74 2.32
CA THR A 85 2.73 -5.16 3.66
C THR A 85 3.87 -4.19 3.98
N MET A 86 5.08 -4.41 3.47
CA MET A 86 6.19 -3.44 3.60
C MET A 86 5.89 -2.14 2.87
N VAL A 87 5.34 -2.21 1.65
CA VAL A 87 4.92 -1.01 0.90
C VAL A 87 3.81 -0.27 1.63
N CYS A 88 2.80 -0.96 2.18
CA CYS A 88 1.74 -0.31 2.96
C CYS A 88 2.30 0.44 4.18
N ALA A 89 3.24 -0.15 4.92
CA ALA A 89 3.90 0.51 6.04
C ALA A 89 4.69 1.75 5.60
N GLN A 90 5.38 1.67 4.45
CA GLN A 90 6.10 2.81 3.87
C GLN A 90 5.14 3.96 3.52
N VAL A 91 3.98 3.66 2.92
CA VAL A 91 2.96 4.67 2.61
C VAL A 91 2.47 5.36 3.90
N MET A 92 2.24 4.61 4.98
CA MET A 92 1.83 5.20 6.26
C MET A 92 2.92 6.11 6.87
N GLY A 93 4.21 5.74 6.72
CA GLY A 93 5.32 6.61 7.12
C GLY A 93 5.42 7.89 6.28
N ASN A 94 5.22 7.77 4.96
CA ASN A 94 5.21 8.91 4.05
C ASN A 94 4.06 9.88 4.37
N ASP A 95 2.90 9.38 4.80
CA ASP A 95 1.75 10.20 5.22
C ASP A 95 2.10 11.13 6.38
N LEU A 96 2.84 10.63 7.37
CA LEU A 96 3.31 11.44 8.49
C LEU A 96 4.33 12.49 8.02
N ALA A 97 5.28 12.10 7.17
CA ALA A 97 6.27 13.02 6.63
C ALA A 97 5.61 14.15 5.82
N ILE A 98 4.62 13.83 4.99
CA ILE A 98 3.84 14.81 4.22
C ILE A 98 3.03 15.70 5.15
N SER A 99 2.38 15.15 6.17
CA SER A 99 1.59 15.93 7.13
C SER A 99 2.42 16.94 7.93
N ILE A 100 3.71 16.62 8.19
CA ILE A 100 4.64 17.54 8.87
C ILE A 100 5.22 18.58 7.90
N GLY A 101 5.42 18.21 6.64
CA GLY A 101 6.11 19.05 5.65
C GLY A 101 5.21 19.94 4.79
N ALA A 102 3.89 19.74 4.83
CA ALA A 102 2.91 20.44 4.00
C ALA A 102 2.47 21.80 4.57
#